data_AF-A0A0A2M062-F1
#
_entry.id   AF-A0A0A2M062-F1
#
_cell.length_a   1.000
_cell.length_b   1.000
_cell.length_c   1.000
_cell.angle_alpha   90.00
_cell.angle_beta   90.00
_cell.angle_gamma   90.00
#
_symmetry.space_group_name_H-M   'P 1'
#
loop_
_entity.id
_entity.type
_entity.pdbx_description
1 polymer ?
#
loop_
_entity_poly.entity_id
_entity_poly.type
_entity_poly.pdbx_seq_one_letter_code
_entity_poly.pdbx_strand_id
1 'polypeptide(L)'
;MSEFVVVAHGISIASLRDYLLAKKIDKGDSLILNPADYETILEEIRNSDEGIDIPLNIFGVLLIKDTTDTVPAGKLQIVETDKL
;
A
#
# COMPACT_ATOMS: atom_id res chain seq x y z
N MET A 1 -6.23 7.05 16.41
CA MET A 1 -7.33 6.24 15.84
C MET A 1 -6.86 5.79 14.47
N SER A 2 -6.98 4.52 14.12
CA SER A 2 -6.58 4.05 12.79
C SER A 2 -7.62 4.50 11.77
N GLU A 3 -7.25 5.36 10.83
CA GLU A 3 -8.13 5.74 9.73
C GLU A 3 -7.93 4.78 8.56
N PHE A 4 -9.03 4.17 8.10
CA PHE A 4 -9.05 3.30 6.93
C PHE A 4 -9.50 4.09 5.72
N VAL A 5 -8.74 4.03 4.63
CA VAL A 5 -9.07 4.73 3.38
C VAL A 5 -9.39 3.72 2.29
N VAL A 6 -10.47 4.01 1.56
CA VAL A 6 -10.87 3.25 0.37
C VAL A 6 -10.05 3.76 -0.82
N VAL A 7 -9.30 2.88 -1.46
CA VAL A 7 -8.54 3.21 -2.67
C VAL A 7 -9.23 2.59 -3.87
N ALA A 8 -9.98 3.43 -4.59
CA ALA A 8 -10.66 3.09 -5.84
C ALA A 8 -11.56 1.83 -5.75
N HIS A 9 -11.87 1.21 -6.90
CA HIS A 9 -12.67 -0.02 -6.98
C HIS A 9 -11.85 -1.30 -6.69
N GLY A 10 -10.57 -1.18 -6.33
CA GLY A 10 -9.67 -2.29 -6.04
C GLY A 10 -8.22 -1.85 -5.83
N ILE A 11 -7.49 -2.62 -5.03
CA ILE A 11 -6.06 -2.40 -4.76
C ILE A 11 -5.24 -2.98 -5.92
N SER A 12 -4.46 -2.11 -6.56
CA SER A 12 -3.46 -2.44 -7.59
C SER A 12 -2.30 -1.46 -7.49
N ILE A 13 -1.16 -1.78 -8.12
CA ILE A 13 0.00 -0.87 -8.15
C ILE A 13 -0.41 0.50 -8.73
N ALA A 14 -1.21 0.51 -9.80
CA ALA A 14 -1.67 1.72 -10.45
C ALA A 14 -2.57 2.55 -9.52
N SER A 15 -3.58 1.91 -8.89
CA SER A 15 -4.47 2.57 -7.95
C SER A 15 -3.71 3.17 -6.75
N LEU A 16 -2.68 2.47 -6.26
CA LEU A 16 -1.83 2.96 -5.18
C LEU A 16 -0.95 4.12 -5.61
N ARG A 17 -0.33 4.07 -6.80
CA ARG A 17 0.45 5.18 -7.36
C ARG A 17 -0.41 6.44 -7.49
N ASP A 18 -1.61 6.32 -8.07
CA ASP A 18 -2.55 7.42 -8.22
C ASP A 18 -3.00 7.98 -6.86
N TYR A 19 -3.26 7.10 -5.90
CA TYR A 19 -3.65 7.49 -4.55
C TYR A 19 -2.54 8.27 -3.83
N LEU A 20 -1.30 7.76 -3.87
CA LEU A 20 -0.13 8.41 -3.27
C LEU A 20 0.09 9.81 -3.84
N LEU A 21 -0.03 9.96 -5.16
CA LEU A 21 0.09 11.25 -5.85
C LEU A 21 -1.05 12.21 -5.47
N ALA A 22 -2.29 11.72 -5.42
CA ALA A 22 -3.47 12.53 -5.11
C ALA A 22 -3.47 13.01 -3.66
N LYS A 23 -3.00 12.19 -2.73
CA LYS A 23 -2.96 12.49 -1.29
C LYS A 23 -1.68 13.14 -0.82
N LYS A 24 -0.67 13.27 -1.68
CA LYS A 24 0.67 13.78 -1.34
C LYS A 24 1.28 13.06 -0.14
N ILE A 25 1.12 11.74 -0.09
CA ILE A 25 1.75 10.91 0.94
C ILE A 25 3.27 10.98 0.73
N ASP A 26 4.00 11.23 1.81
CA ASP A 26 5.41 11.54 1.77
C ASP A 26 6.26 10.26 1.76
N LYS A 27 7.49 10.40 1.29
CA LYS A 27 8.51 9.33 1.40
C LYS A 27 8.78 9.04 2.87
N GLY A 28 8.68 7.78 3.28
CA GLY A 28 8.89 7.33 4.67
C GLY A 28 7.61 6.91 5.39
N ASP A 29 6.44 7.18 4.83
CA ASP A 29 5.18 6.65 5.35
C ASP A 29 5.02 5.18 5.01
N SER A 30 4.12 4.50 5.73
CA SER A 30 3.77 3.11 5.49
C SER A 30 2.28 2.94 5.20
N LEU A 31 1.97 2.05 4.26
CA LEU A 31 0.60 1.63 3.96
C LEU A 31 0.43 0.19 4.41
N ILE A 32 -0.50 -0.04 5.33
CA ILE A 32 -0.89 -1.36 5.74
C ILE A 32 -2.06 -1.81 4.86
N LEU A 33 -1.90 -2.98 4.24
CA LEU A 33 -2.86 -3.59 3.34
C LEU A 33 -3.41 -4.88 3.93
N ASN A 34 -4.66 -5.19 3.61
CA ASN A 34 -5.20 -6.52 3.89
C ASN A 34 -4.30 -7.61 3.24
N PRO A 35 -4.18 -8.82 3.84
CA PRO A 35 -3.42 -9.92 3.26
C PRO A 35 -3.74 -10.22 1.79
N ALA A 36 -5.02 -10.25 1.41
CA ALA A 36 -5.42 -10.58 0.04
C ALA A 36 -4.98 -9.50 -0.96
N ASP A 37 -5.09 -8.23 -0.58
CA ASP A 37 -4.67 -7.10 -1.40
C ASP A 37 -3.15 -7.07 -1.56
N TYR A 38 -2.41 -7.39 -0.48
CA TYR A 38 -0.95 -7.47 -0.52
C TYR A 38 -0.45 -8.58 -1.46
N GLU A 39 -1.05 -9.77 -1.41
CA GLU A 39 -0.72 -10.85 -2.34
C GLU A 39 -1.08 -10.49 -3.79
N THR A 40 -2.20 -9.79 -4.01
CA THR A 40 -2.60 -9.31 -5.35
C THR A 40 -1.54 -8.39 -5.95
N ILE A 41 -0.98 -7.47 -5.16
CA ILE A 41 0.13 -6.60 -5.60
C ILE A 41 1.38 -7.42 -5.88
N LEU A 42 1.73 -8.37 -5.01
CA LEU A 42 2.88 -9.24 -5.22
C LEU A 42 2.78 -10.02 -6.54
N GLU A 43 1.59 -10.52 -6.85
CA GLU A 43 1.30 -11.18 -8.11
C GLU A 43 1.38 -10.22 -9.30
N GLU A 44 0.82 -9.01 -9.20
CA GLU A 44 0.96 -7.98 -10.25
C GLU A 44 2.44 -7.68 -10.55
N ILE A 45 3.27 -7.49 -9.52
CA ILE A 45 4.70 -7.20 -9.72
C ILE A 45 5.42 -8.40 -10.30
N ARG A 46 5.15 -9.61 -9.81
CA ARG A 46 5.75 -10.84 -10.36
C ARG A 46 5.40 -11.04 -11.83
N ASN A 47 4.19 -10.66 -12.23
CA ASN A 47 3.73 -10.73 -13.62
C ASN A 47 4.16 -9.50 -14.44
N SER A 48 4.72 -8.47 -13.81
CA SER A 48 5.30 -7.32 -14.48
C SER A 48 6.78 -7.57 -14.80
N ASP A 49 7.27 -7.02 -15.90
CA ASP A 49 8.71 -6.99 -16.19
C ASP A 49 9.47 -5.99 -15.28
N GLU A 50 8.78 -5.31 -14.36
CA GLU A 50 9.40 -4.47 -13.33
C GLU A 50 9.97 -5.38 -12.23
N GLY A 51 11.27 -5.23 -11.94
CA GLY A 51 11.93 -6.00 -10.88
C GLY A 51 11.26 -5.80 -9.52
N ILE A 52 11.18 -6.88 -8.73
CA ILE A 52 10.65 -6.82 -7.37
C ILE A 52 11.69 -6.13 -6.47
N ASP A 53 11.45 -4.89 -6.07
CA ASP A 53 12.18 -4.26 -4.97
C ASP A 53 11.61 -4.74 -3.64
N ILE A 54 12.41 -5.48 -2.86
CA ILE A 54 12.10 -5.92 -1.50
C ILE A 54 12.98 -5.10 -0.54
N PRO A 55 12.42 -4.33 0.41
CA PRO A 55 10.99 -4.26 0.77
C PRO A 55 10.12 -3.58 -0.28
N LEU A 56 8.87 -4.03 -0.37
CA LEU A 56 7.88 -3.54 -1.33
C LEU A 56 7.60 -2.05 -1.11
N ASN A 57 8.06 -1.23 -2.04
CA ASN A 57 7.97 0.22 -1.93
C ASN A 57 7.35 0.82 -3.19
N ILE A 58 6.43 1.76 -3.01
CA ILE A 58 5.88 2.58 -4.11
C ILE A 58 6.17 4.04 -3.79
N PHE A 59 6.91 4.73 -4.67
CA PHE A 59 7.34 6.12 -4.46
C PHE A 59 8.07 6.39 -3.13
N GLY A 60 8.68 5.38 -2.50
CA GLY A 60 9.33 5.51 -1.19
C GLY A 60 8.38 5.37 0.01
N VAL A 61 7.16 4.91 -0.23
CA VAL A 61 6.19 4.48 0.80
C VAL A 61 6.25 2.97 0.93
N LEU A 62 6.38 2.49 2.16
CA LEU A 62 6.52 1.07 2.46
C LEU A 62 5.14 0.39 2.46
N LEU A 63 5.00 -0.69 1.72
CA LEU A 63 3.81 -1.54 1.78
C LEU A 63 4.01 -2.62 2.84
N ILE A 64 3.06 -2.71 3.77
CA ILE A 64 3.08 -3.66 4.88
C ILE A 64 1.85 -4.56 4.77
N LYS A 65 2.05 -5.87 4.88
CA LYS A 65 0.96 -6.83 5.00
C LYS A 65 0.39 -6.76 6.41
N ASP A 66 -0.92 -6.58 6.53
CA ASP A 66 -1.61 -6.66 7.80
C ASP A 66 -1.58 -8.10 8.34
N THR A 67 -0.90 -8.33 9.45
CA THR A 67 -0.87 -9.63 10.13
C THR A 67 -1.94 -9.74 11.23
N THR A 68 -2.68 -8.66 11.48
CA THR A 68 -3.66 -8.55 12.57
C THR A 68 -5.12 -8.62 12.11
N ASP A 69 -5.34 -8.69 10.79
CA ASP A 69 -6.66 -8.75 10.15
C ASP A 69 -7.59 -7.59 10.58
N THR A 70 -6.99 -6.42 10.79
CA THR A 70 -7.66 -5.18 11.17
C THR A 70 -8.03 -4.32 9.97
N VAL A 71 -7.30 -4.46 8.85
CA VAL A 71 -7.55 -3.75 7.58
C VAL A 71 -8.53 -4.57 6.74
N PRO A 72 -9.75 -4.06 6.49
CA PRO A 72 -10.71 -4.74 5.62
C PRO A 72 -10.21 -4.78 4.18
N ALA A 73 -10.61 -5.83 3.43
CA ALA A 73 -10.31 -5.94 2.01
C ALA A 73 -10.77 -4.70 1.21
N GLY A 74 -9.95 -4.26 0.26
CA GLY A 74 -10.19 -3.06 -0.56
C GLY A 74 -9.97 -1.74 0.19
N LYS A 75 -9.48 -1.79 1.44
CA LYS A 75 -9.07 -0.63 2.21
C LYS A 75 -7.60 -0.71 2.55
N LEU A 76 -7.03 0.44 2.89
CA LEU A 76 -5.70 0.53 3.45
C LEU A 76 -5.71 1.39 4.70
N GLN A 77 -4.71 1.18 5.55
CA GLN A 77 -4.42 2.04 6.68
C GLN A 77 -3.11 2.78 6.41
N ILE A 78 -3.13 4.10 6.60
CA ILE A 78 -1.91 4.90 6.51
C ILE A 78 -1.28 4.96 7.90
N VAL A 79 0.01 4.68 7.97
CA VAL A 79 0.84 4.91 9.14
C VAL A 79 1.85 5.97 8.73
N GLU A 80 1.56 7.21 9.14
CA GLU A 80 2.50 8.32 8.98
C GLU A 80 3.68 8.07 9.92
N THR A 81 4.89 8.08 9.38
CA THR A 81 6.08 8.14 10.24
C THR A 81 6.21 9.59 10.65
N ASP A 82 5.74 9.93 11.85
CA ASP A 82 5.95 11.26 12.46
C ASP A 82 7.43 11.64 12.29
N LYS A 83 7.70 12.65 11.45
CA LYS A 83 9.02 13.26 11.31
C LYS A 83 9.31 13.96 12.64
N LEU A 84 9.85 13.21 13.58
CA LEU A 84 10.49 13.72 14.81
C LEU A 84 11.55 14.77 14.48
#